data_AF-A0A948RQ70-F1
#
_entry.id   AF-A0A948RQ70-F1
#
_cell.length_a   1.000
_cell.length_b   1.000
_cell.length_c   1.000
_cell.angle_alpha   90.00
_cell.angle_beta   90.00
_cell.angle_gamma   90.00
#
_symmetry.space_group_name_H-M   'P 1'
#
loop_
_entity.id
_entity.type
_entity.pdbx_description
1 polymer ?
#
loop_
_entity_poly.entity_id
_entity_poly.type
_entity_poly.pdbx_seq_one_letter_code
_entity_poly.pdbx_strand_id
1 'polypeptide(L)' 'MRESVSVSLPPWLKEKLDQAVVRGRSSRSDVVRDALQKYFTQQDLQRIRERMIPLAEARGIYTDEDVFKEVS' A
#
# COMPACT_ATOMS: atom_id res chain seq x y z
N MET A 1 -2.77 -13.95 -17.80
CA MET A 1 -4.08 -13.47 -18.31
C MET A 1 -4.42 -12.17 -17.58
N ARG A 2 -5.08 -11.20 -18.23
CA ARG A 2 -5.56 -9.99 -17.55
C ARG A 2 -7.05 -10.13 -17.34
N GLU A 3 -7.51 -9.87 -16.11
CA GLU A 3 -8.93 -9.83 -15.76
C GLU A 3 -9.38 -8.38 -15.59
N SER A 4 -10.60 -8.07 -16.03
CA SER A 4 -11.16 -6.72 -15.93
C SER A 4 -12.17 -6.64 -14.79
N VAL A 5 -12.06 -5.61 -13.97
CA VAL A 5 -13.04 -5.29 -12.92
C VAL A 5 -13.69 -3.96 -13.24
N SER A 6 -15.03 -3.92 -13.23
CA SER A 6 -15.81 -2.68 -13.32
C SER A 6 -16.25 -2.27 -11.93
N VAL A 7 -15.95 -1.03 -11.52
CA VAL A 7 -16.24 -0.52 -10.18
C VAL A 7 -16.93 0.83 -10.30
N SER A 8 -18.07 0.98 -9.62
CA SER A 8 -18.75 2.27 -9.50
C SER A 8 -17.98 3.18 -8.54
N LEU A 9 -17.64 4.39 -8.99
CA LEU A 9 -16.94 5.38 -8.19
C LEU A 9 -17.87 6.57 -7.91
N PRO A 10 -17.87 7.12 -6.68
CA PRO A 10 -18.55 8.38 -6.42
C PRO A 10 -17.90 9.51 -7.24
N PRO A 11 -18.65 10.56 -7.62
CA PRO A 11 -18.17 11.60 -8.54
C PRO A 11 -16.84 12.25 -8.12
N TRP A 12 -16.71 12.58 -6.83
CA TRP A 12 -15.49 13.19 -6.28
C TRP A 12 -14.25 12.31 -6.42
N LEU A 13 -14.40 10.98 -6.38
CA LEU A 13 -13.28 10.05 -6.49
C LEU A 13 -12.87 9.87 -7.95
N LYS A 14 -13.84 9.88 -8.86
CA LYS A 14 -13.59 9.91 -10.31
C LYS A 14 -12.79 11.17 -10.68
N GLU A 15 -13.18 12.33 -10.16
CA GLU A 15 -12.45 13.58 -10.39
C GLU A 15 -11.01 13.53 -9.87
N LYS A 16 -10.80 13.01 -8.66
CA LYS A 16 -9.44 12.78 -8.12
C LYS A 16 -8.61 11.84 -8.99
N LEU A 17 -9.20 10.76 -9.48
CA LEU A 17 -8.54 9.81 -10.37
C LEU A 17 -8.11 10.50 -11.68
N ASP A 18 -9.00 11.28 -12.28
CA ASP A 18 -8.73 12.01 -13.51
C ASP A 18 -7.60 13.05 -13.32
N GLN A 19 -7.58 13.75 -12.19
CA GLN A 19 -6.48 14.68 -11.85
C GLN A 19 -5.14 13.95 -11.62
N ALA A 20 -5.16 12.75 -11.05
CA ALA A 20 -3.94 11.95 -10.85
C ALA A 20 -3.35 11.49 -12.19
N VAL A 21 -4.21 11.08 -13.12
CA VAL A 21 -3.84 10.70 -14.50
C VAL A 21 -3.16 11.86 -15.23
N VAL A 22 -3.72 13.06 -15.17
CA VAL A 22 -3.16 14.25 -15.82
C VAL A 22 -1.78 14.61 -15.26
N ARG A 23 -1.60 14.54 -13.94
CA ARG A 23 -0.32 14.87 -13.28
C ARG A 23 0.78 13.85 -13.54
N GLY A 24 0.43 12.55 -13.57
CA GLY A 24 1.39 11.45 -13.63
C GLY A 24 1.76 10.97 -15.04
N ARG A 25 1.05 11.41 -16.10
CA ARG A 25 1.11 10.81 -17.46
C ARG A 25 0.84 9.29 -17.46
N SER A 26 -0.02 8.82 -16.54
CA SER A 26 -0.38 7.40 -16.38
C SER A 26 -1.82 7.15 -16.79
N SER A 27 -2.19 5.93 -17.20
CA SER A 27 -3.60 5.62 -17.49
C SER A 27 -4.42 5.49 -16.19
N ARG A 28 -5.75 5.63 -16.28
CA ARG A 28 -6.67 5.36 -15.15
C ARG A 28 -6.42 3.98 -14.55
N SER A 29 -6.25 2.97 -15.41
CA SER A 29 -6.00 1.59 -14.98
C SER A 29 -4.67 1.44 -14.25
N ASP A 30 -3.64 2.21 -14.61
CA ASP A 30 -2.35 2.17 -13.91
C ASP A 30 -2.45 2.78 -12.52
N VAL A 31 -3.12 3.93 -12.39
CA VAL A 31 -3.36 4.57 -11.09
C VAL A 31 -4.19 3.65 -10.17
N VAL A 32 -5.25 3.03 -10.70
CA VAL A 32 -6.08 2.10 -9.93
C VAL A 32 -5.28 0.86 -9.52
N ARG A 33 -4.46 0.30 -10.43
CA ARG A 33 -3.63 -0.87 -10.13
C ARG A 33 -2.60 -0.56 -9.05
N ASP A 34 -1.91 0.57 -9.15
CA ASP A 34 -0.94 1.01 -8.14
C ASP A 34 -1.61 1.27 -6.78
N ALA A 35 -2.79 1.90 -6.77
CA ALA A 35 -3.55 2.11 -5.54
C ALA A 35 -3.97 0.78 -4.88
N LEU A 36 -4.46 -0.19 -5.66
CA LEU A 36 -4.81 -1.52 -5.16
C LEU A 36 -3.57 -2.26 -4.64
N GLN A 37 -2.45 -2.20 -5.37
CA GLN A 37 -1.21 -2.83 -4.94
C GLN A 37 -0.74 -2.25 -3.60
N LYS A 38 -0.70 -0.92 -3.46
CA LYS A 38 -0.36 -0.24 -2.19
C LYS A 38 -1.30 -0.62 -1.06
N TYR A 39 -2.61 -0.67 -1.33
CA TYR A 39 -3.61 -1.10 -0.35
C TYR A 39 -3.32 -2.51 0.17
N PHE A 40 -3.13 -3.48 -0.73
CA PHE A 40 -2.85 -4.87 -0.32
C PHE A 40 -1.49 -5.00 0.37
N THR A 41 -0.44 -4.35 -0.14
CA THR A 41 0.87 -4.35 0.50
C THR A 41 0.81 -3.80 1.92
N GLN A 42 0.05 -2.73 2.18
CA GLN A 42 -0.12 -2.20 3.53
C GLN A 42 -0.82 -3.20 4.45
N GLN A 43 -1.86 -3.88 3.97
CA GLN A 43 -2.56 -4.91 4.74
C GLN A 43 -1.66 -6.10 5.04
N ASP A 44 -0.88 -6.55 4.06
CA ASP A 44 0.03 -7.69 4.23
C ASP A 44 1.18 -7.35 5.18
N LEU A 45 1.74 -6.14 5.08
CA LEU A 45 2.74 -5.65 6.01
C LEU A 45 2.22 -5.63 7.44
N GLN A 46 1.00 -5.15 7.65
CA GLN A 46 0.37 -5.11 8.97
C GLN A 46 0.20 -6.53 9.55
N ARG A 47 -0.27 -7.49 8.74
CA ARG A 47 -0.42 -8.89 9.17
C ARG A 47 0.91 -9.54 9.54
N ILE A 48 1.96 -9.26 8.77
CA ILE A 48 3.31 -9.76 9.07
C ILE A 48 3.80 -9.13 10.37
N ARG A 49 3.65 -7.81 10.53
CA ARG A 49 4.07 -7.07 11.72
C ARG A 49 3.43 -7.63 12.99
N GLU A 50 2.14 -7.93 12.99
CA GLU A 50 1.44 -8.55 14.13
C GLU A 50 2.06 -9.87 14.58
N ARG A 51 2.58 -10.67 13.64
CA ARG A 51 3.27 -11.93 13.96
C ARG A 51 4.71 -11.72 14.40
N MET A 52 5.36 -10.68 13.89
CA MET A 52 6.78 -10.40 14.12
C MET A 52 7.03 -9.63 15.42
N ILE A 53 6.08 -8.80 15.88
CA ILE A 53 6.23 -7.98 17.09
C ILE A 53 6.67 -8.83 18.30
N PRO A 54 6.02 -9.94 18.67
CA PRO A 54 6.44 -10.72 19.84
C PRO A 54 7.86 -11.30 19.71
N LEU A 55 8.28 -11.63 18.49
CA LEU A 55 9.62 -12.15 18.20
C LEU A 55 10.67 -11.03 18.27
N ALA A 56 10.31 -9.82 17.86
CA ALA A 56 11.16 -8.63 17.94
C ALA A 56 11.33 -8.17 19.40
N GLU A 57 10.24 -8.15 20.17
CA GLU A 57 10.26 -7.78 21.60
C GLU A 57 11.12 -8.76 22.41
N ALA A 58 11.06 -10.07 22.12
CA ALA A 58 11.93 -11.07 22.74
C ALA A 58 13.42 -10.86 22.44
N ARG A 59 13.75 -10.07 21.40
CA ARG A 59 15.10 -9.66 21.02
C ARG A 59 15.45 -8.24 21.44
N GLY A 60 14.56 -7.57 22.20
CA GLY A 60 14.78 -6.20 22.68
C GLY A 60 14.51 -5.10 21.64
N ILE A 61 13.82 -5.41 20.55
CA ILE A 61 13.45 -4.45 19.49
C ILE A 61 12.00 -4.02 19.72
N TYR A 62 11.78 -2.73 20.02
CA TYR A 62 10.45 -2.20 20.37
C TYR A 62 9.98 -1.09 19.42
N THR A 63 10.91 -0.42 18.75
CA THR A 63 10.62 0.73 17.89
C THR A 63 11.16 0.52 16.48
N ASP A 64 10.62 1.28 15.52
CA ASP A 64 11.13 1.29 14.16
C ASP A 64 12.59 1.81 14.11
N GLU A 65 13.00 2.65 15.07
CA GLU A 65 14.38 3.11 15.22
C GLU A 65 15.32 1.98 15.64
N ASP A 66 14.88 1.08 16.53
CA ASP A 66 15.66 -0.11 16.91
C ASP A 66 15.84 -1.04 15.71
N VAL A 67 14.80 -1.21 14.89
CA VAL A 67 14.90 -1.96 13.63
C VAL A 67 15.93 -1.31 12.70
N PHE A 68 15.87 0.01 12.54
CA PHE A 68 16.75 0.73 11.61
C PHE A 68 18.22 0.58 11.99
N LYS A 69 18.56 0.67 13.29
CA LYS A 69 19.91 0.47 13.82
C LYS A 69 20.48 -0.93 13.56
N GLU A 70 19.61 -1.94 13.45
CA GLU A 70 20.02 -3.33 13.23
C GLU A 70 20.23 -3.67 11.75
N VAL A 71 19.59 -2.94 10.82
CA VAL A 71 19.57 -3.29 9.38
C VAL A 71 20.23 -2.27 8.46
N SER A 72 20.62 -1.10 8.97
CA SER A 72 21.25 0.01 8.21
C SER A 72 22.61 0.36 8.78
#